data_AF-A0A976G8T7-F1
#
_entry.id   AF-A0A976G8T7-F1
#
_cell.length_a   1.000
_cell.length_b   1.000
_cell.length_c   1.000
_cell.angle_alpha   90.00
_cell.angle_beta   90.00
_cell.angle_gamma   90.00
#
_symmetry.space_group_name_H-M   'P 1'
#
loop_
_entity.id
_entity.type
_entity.pdbx_description
1 polymer ?
#
loop_
_entity_poly.entity_id
_entity_poly.type
_entity_poly.pdbx_seq_one_letter_code
_entity_poly.pdbx_strand_id
1 'polypeptide(L)' 'MRKARGILDDAGAHYVTQIEVGPVARTIAQCAAANQCDAIVMGTAGRSLIGTLVAGRLSNRLIRMSAVPVTLVK' A
#
# COMPACT_ATOMS: atom_id res chain seq x y z
N MET A 1 -6.33 1.24 -11.29
CA MET A 1 -6.34 -0.24 -11.31
C MET A 1 -5.96 -0.84 -12.67
N ARG A 2 -6.57 -0.47 -13.81
CA ARG A 2 -6.26 -1.08 -15.13
C ARG A 2 -4.76 -1.10 -15.50
N LYS A 3 -4.06 0.02 -15.31
CA LYS A 3 -2.61 0.13 -15.59
C LYS A 3 -1.76 -0.75 -14.67
N ALA A 4 -2.10 -0.84 -13.39
CA ALA A 4 -1.35 -1.65 -12.42
C ALA A 4 -1.52 -3.15 -12.68
N ARG A 5 -2.72 -3.59 -13.04
CA ARG A 5 -2.97 -4.98 -13.46
C ARG A 5 -2.16 -5.34 -14.70
N GLY A 6 -2.18 -4.50 -15.74
CA GLY A 6 -1.39 -4.75 -16.95
C GLY A 6 0.10 -4.94 -16.67
N ILE A 7 0.69 -4.15 -15.77
CA ILE A 7 2.10 -4.33 -15.37
C ILE A 7 2.32 -5.69 -14.68
N LEU A 8 1.38 -6.14 -13.84
CA LEU A 8 1.47 -7.43 -13.16
C LEU A 8 1.23 -8.61 -14.11
N ASP A 9 0.30 -8.45 -15.06
CA ASP A 9 0.00 -9.42 -16.11
C ASP A 9 1.22 -9.60 -17.02
N ASP A 10 1.82 -8.51 -17.50
CA ASP A 10 3.04 -8.50 -18.33
C ASP A 10 4.23 -9.14 -17.60
N ALA A 11 4.28 -9.00 -16.27
CA ALA A 11 5.29 -9.62 -15.42
C ALA A 11 5.01 -11.10 -15.12
N GLY A 12 3.86 -11.65 -15.52
CA GLY A 12 3.43 -13.01 -15.18
C GLY A 12 3.26 -13.25 -13.68
N ALA A 13 3.02 -12.18 -12.90
CA ALA A 13 2.93 -12.26 -11.46
C ALA A 13 1.57 -12.84 -11.02
N HIS A 14 1.56 -13.70 -10.01
CA HIS A 14 0.33 -14.08 -9.33
C HIS A 14 -0.12 -12.94 -8.41
N TYR A 15 -1.33 -12.43 -8.61
CA TYR A 15 -1.88 -11.37 -7.77
C TYR A 15 -3.38 -11.54 -7.52
N VAL A 16 -3.82 -10.99 -6.40
CA VAL A 16 -5.24 -10.78 -6.09
C VAL A 16 -5.45 -9.29 -5.89
N THR A 17 -6.61 -8.80 -6.31
CA THR A 17 -7.00 -7.42 -6.10
C THR A 17 -8.14 -7.34 -5.11
N GLN A 18 -7.98 -6.49 -4.10
CA GLN A 18 -9.01 -6.24 -3.09
C GLN A 18 -9.31 -4.74 -3.10
N ILE A 19 -10.59 -4.40 -2.96
CA ILE A 19 -11.07 -3.02 -2.80
C ILE A 19 -11.78 -2.98 -1.48
N GLU A 20 -11.28 -2.14 -0.58
CA GLU A 20 -11.79 -2.01 0.77
C GLU A 20 -12.22 -0.57 1.05
N VAL A 21 -13.19 -0.41 1.95
CA VAL A 21 -13.71 0.90 2.36
C VAL A 21 -13.47 1.10 3.85
N GLY A 22 -12.91 2.25 4.21
CA GLY A 22 -12.68 2.62 5.61
C GLY A 22 -11.45 3.51 5.82
N PRO A 23 -11.00 3.67 7.08
CA PRO A 23 -9.81 4.44 7.40
C PRO A 23 -8.56 3.78 6.80
N VAL A 24 -8.02 4.36 5.74
CA VAL A 24 -6.99 3.77 4.86
C VAL A 24 -5.88 2.99 5.58
N ALA A 25 -5.20 3.59 6.57
CA ALA A 25 -4.11 2.91 7.30
C ALA A 25 -4.60 1.67 8.05
N ARG A 26 -5.77 1.75 8.69
CA ARG A 26 -6.37 0.64 9.44
C ARG A 26 -6.79 -0.47 8.50
N THR A 27 -7.47 -0.10 7.42
CA THR A 27 -7.95 -1.04 6.42
C THR A 27 -6.79 -1.79 5.76
N ILE A 28 -5.69 -1.10 5.39
CA ILE A 28 -4.50 -1.75 4.83
C ILE A 28 -3.86 -2.71 5.84
N ALA A 29 -3.67 -2.28 7.10
CA ALA A 29 -3.08 -3.14 8.13
C ALA A 29 -3.93 -4.39 8.41
N GLN A 30 -5.26 -4.24 8.43
CA GLN A 30 -6.20 -5.36 8.59
C GLN A 30 -6.18 -6.30 7.38
N CYS A 31 -6.14 -5.76 6.16
CA CYS A 31 -6.01 -6.54 4.93
C CYS A 31 -4.70 -7.34 4.92
N ALA A 32 -3.56 -6.72 5.30
CA ALA A 32 -2.29 -7.40 5.41
C ALA A 32 -2.32 -8.55 6.44
N ALA A 33 -2.93 -8.31 7.60
CA ALA A 33 -3.09 -9.34 8.63
C ALA A 33 -4.01 -10.49 8.17
N ALA A 34 -5.15 -10.18 7.54
CA ALA A 34 -6.12 -11.16 7.06
C ALA A 34 -5.57 -12.05 5.94
N ASN A 35 -4.70 -11.50 5.08
CA ASN A 35 -4.04 -12.22 3.99
C ASN A 35 -2.66 -12.77 4.40
N GLN A 36 -2.27 -12.65 5.68
CA GLN A 36 -0.99 -13.11 6.21
C GLN A 36 0.22 -12.63 5.40
N CYS A 37 0.20 -11.36 4.97
CA CYS A 37 1.30 -10.80 4.20
C CYS A 37 2.55 -10.62 5.05
N ASP A 38 3.74 -10.93 4.51
CA ASP A 38 5.03 -10.77 5.21
C ASP A 38 5.58 -9.34 5.15
N ALA A 39 5.08 -8.51 4.24
CA ALA A 39 5.49 -7.12 4.07
C ALA A 39 4.42 -6.29 3.35
N ILE A 40 4.48 -4.97 3.53
CA ILE A 40 3.67 -4.01 2.79
C ILE A 40 4.61 -3.13 1.96
N VAL A 41 4.37 -3.05 0.66
CA VAL A 41 5.07 -2.12 -0.24
C VAL A 41 4.10 -1.05 -0.70
N MET A 42 4.46 0.22 -0.51
CA MET A 42 3.67 1.34 -1.00
C MET A 42 4.54 2.42 -1.64
N GLY A 43 4.01 3.07 -2.66
CA GLY A 43 4.61 4.29 -3.21
C GLY A 43 4.50 5.44 -2.23
N THR A 44 5.52 6.31 -2.20
CA THR A 44 5.41 7.63 -1.58
C THR A 44 4.54 8.51 -2.47
N ALA A 45 3.60 9.26 -1.87
CA ALA A 45 2.60 10.00 -2.64
C ALA A 45 3.24 10.92 -3.70
N GLY A 46 3.01 10.60 -4.97
CA GLY A 46 3.40 11.45 -6.09
C GLY A 46 2.39 12.60 -6.28
N ARG A 47 2.86 13.83 -6.07
CA ARG A 47 2.37 15.15 -6.56
C ARG A 47 0.86 15.51 -6.64
N SER A 48 -0.11 14.67 -6.27
CA SER A 48 -1.53 14.99 -6.52
C SER A 48 -2.40 15.34 -5.32
N LEU A 49 -1.93 15.33 -4.06
CA LEU A 49 -2.79 15.79 -2.94
C LEU A 49 -2.00 16.28 -1.73
N ILE A 50 -1.22 17.36 -1.91
CA ILE A 50 -0.47 18.09 -0.88
C ILE A 50 0.97 17.58 -0.70
N GLY A 51 1.86 18.21 -1.47
CA GLY A 51 3.10 18.80 -0.96
C GLY A 51 4.06 17.94 -0.13
N THR A 52 5.17 17.57 -0.79
CA THR A 52 6.54 17.69 -0.26
C THR A 52 6.92 16.89 0.99
N LEU A 53 7.76 15.87 0.75
CA LEU A 53 8.90 15.46 1.59
C LEU A 53 8.68 14.89 3.00
N VAL A 54 7.44 14.72 3.47
CA VAL A 54 7.18 13.98 4.70
C VAL A 54 6.65 12.60 4.29
N ALA A 55 7.23 11.51 4.82
CA ALA A 55 6.55 10.22 4.84
C ALA A 55 5.09 10.47 5.23
N GLY A 56 4.16 10.33 4.26
CA GLY A 56 2.86 10.97 4.37
C GLY A 56 2.15 10.58 5.67
N ARG A 57 1.20 11.40 6.14
CA ARG A 57 0.40 11.07 7.35
C ARG A 57 -0.16 9.64 7.29
N LEU A 58 -0.44 9.14 6.08
CA LEU A 58 -0.80 7.75 5.83
C LEU A 58 0.34 6.77 6.09
N SER A 59 1.49 6.92 5.41
CA SER A 59 2.65 6.04 5.55
C SER A 59 3.11 5.94 7.01
N ASN A 60 3.23 7.07 7.71
CA ASN A 60 3.61 7.08 9.13
C ASN A 60 2.57 6.39 10.02
N ARG A 61 1.27 6.58 9.73
CA ARG A 61 0.21 5.91 10.48
C ARG A 61 0.21 4.40 10.22
N LEU A 62 0.49 3.99 8.99
CA LEU A 62 0.57 2.59 8.60
C LEU A 62 1.79 1.90 9.21
N ILE A 63 2.97 2.52 9.16
CA ILE A 63 4.20 2.02 9.81
C ILE A 63 3.96 1.74 11.30
N ARG A 64 3.27 2.66 12.00
CA ARG A 64 2.96 2.49 13.43
C ARG A 64 1.92 1.40 13.74
N MET A 65 1.12 1.01 12.76
CA MET A 65 0.00 0.08 12.95
C MET A 65 0.27 -1.32 12.37
N SER A 66 1.16 -1.41 11.40
CA SER A 66 1.49 -2.65 10.72
C SER A 66 2.24 -3.59 11.65
N ALA A 67 1.85 -4.86 11.65
CA ALA A 67 2.61 -5.92 12.31
C ALA A 67 3.81 -6.39 11.47
N VAL A 68 3.89 -5.97 10.20
CA VAL A 68 4.92 -6.37 9.25
C VAL A 68 5.67 -5.17 8.66
N PRO A 69 6.90 -5.36 8.15
CA PRO A 69 7.69 -4.28 7.57
C PRO A 69 6.95 -3.52 6.47
N VAL A 70 7.06 -2.19 6.49
CA VAL A 70 6.51 -1.30 5.46
C VAL A 70 7.65 -0.69 4.67
N THR A 71 7.72 -1.01 3.37
CA THR A 71 8.70 -0.45 2.45
C THR A 71 8.09 0.68 1.64
N LEU A 72 8.75 1.84 1.68
CA LEU A 72 8.37 3.02 0.90
C LEU A 72 9.23 3.12 -0.36
N VAL A 73 8.59 3.12 -1.52
CA VAL A 73 9.27 3.24 -2.83
C VAL A 73 9.01 4.63 -3.42
N LYS A 74 10.03 5.23 -4.05
CA LYS A 74 9.97 6.54 -4.70
C LYS A 74 9.86 6.41 -6.21
#